data_AF-A0A2G3PIL4-F1
#
_entry.id   AF-A0A2G3PIL4-F1
#
_cell.length_a   1.000
_cell.length_b   1.000
_cell.length_c   1.000
_cell.angle_alpha   90.00
_cell.angle_beta   90.00
_cell.angle_gamma   90.00
#
_symmetry.space_group_name_H-M   'P 1'
#
loop_
_entity.id
_entity.type
_entity.pdbx_description
1 polymer ?
#
loop_
_entity_poly.entity_id
_entity_poly.type
_entity_poly.pdbx_seq_one_letter_code
_entity_poly.pdbx_strand_id
1 'polypeptide(L)'
;MSIIQYNYPRMEELASQLNSNFNQLEHLATTLKSEVSRLHENWQSQQASQAYGAAQQSWDTSFTDSRALLTALSSKVTEASSNMQAADQRTAGYFS
;
A
#
# COMPACT_ATOMS: atom_id res chain seq x y z
N MET A 1 -10.10 31.51 13.46
CA MET A 1 -9.03 30.78 12.74
C MET A 1 -9.65 29.52 12.19
N SER A 2 -9.68 29.36 10.86
CA SER A 2 -10.10 28.10 10.25
C SER A 2 -8.94 27.13 10.40
N ILE A 3 -9.02 26.25 11.41
CA ILE A 3 -8.20 25.04 11.46
C ILE A 3 -8.48 24.35 10.13
N ILE A 4 -7.46 24.18 9.30
CA ILE A 4 -7.60 23.40 8.08
C ILE A 4 -8.02 22.00 8.55
N GLN A 5 -9.33 21.71 8.49
CA GLN A 5 -9.89 20.38 8.73
C GLN A 5 -9.50 19.51 7.54
N TYR A 6 -8.22 19.18 7.43
CA TYR A 6 -7.85 17.94 6.75
C TYR A 6 -8.52 16.83 7.56
N ASN A 7 -9.34 16.02 6.90
CA ASN A 7 -10.11 14.97 7.55
C ASN A 7 -9.17 13.79 7.85
N TYR A 8 -8.21 14.00 8.78
CA TYR A 8 -7.15 13.05 9.12
C TYR A 8 -7.66 11.68 9.59
N PRO A 9 -8.76 11.57 10.38
CA PRO A 9 -9.35 10.27 10.68
C PRO A 9 -9.71 9.50 9.40
N ARG A 10 -10.19 10.21 8.38
CA ARG A 10 -10.48 9.63 7.06
C ARG A 10 -9.21 9.24 6.29
N MET A 11 -8.09 9.93 6.50
CA MET A 11 -6.79 9.58 5.90
C MET A 11 -6.18 8.35 6.57
N GLU A 12 -6.27 8.23 7.90
CA GLU A 12 -5.87 7.03 8.64
C GLU A 12 -6.75 5.83 8.24
N GLU A 13 -8.06 6.04 8.13
CA GLU A 13 -9.00 5.03 7.66
C GLU A 13 -8.66 4.59 6.23
N LEU A 14 -8.42 5.53 5.31
CA LEU A 14 -8.02 5.25 3.93
C LEU A 14 -6.69 4.46 3.90
N ALA A 15 -5.69 4.86 4.68
CA ALA A 15 -4.40 4.16 4.74
C ALA A 15 -4.57 2.72 5.23
N SER A 16 -5.40 2.50 6.25
CA SER A 16 -5.74 1.17 6.78
C SER A 16 -6.48 0.30 5.74
N GLN A 17 -7.47 0.88 5.05
CA GLN A 17 -8.21 0.20 3.98
C GLN A 17 -7.27 -0.17 2.82
N LEU A 18 -6.42 0.76 2.39
CA LEU A 18 -5.42 0.51 1.35
C LEU A 18 -4.46 -0.62 1.77
N ASN A 19 -3.96 -0.61 3.00
CA ASN A 19 -3.08 -1.67 3.50
C ASN A 19 -3.77 -3.04 3.47
N SER A 20 -5.04 -3.09 3.87
CA SER A 20 -5.85 -4.31 3.83
C SER A 20 -6.04 -4.81 2.39
N ASN A 21 -6.37 -3.91 1.46
CA ASN A 21 -6.51 -4.24 0.04
C ASN A 21 -5.19 -4.74 -0.57
N PHE A 22 -4.04 -4.16 -0.18
CA PHE A 22 -2.73 -4.62 -0.64
C PHE A 22 -2.40 -6.03 -0.14
N ASN A 23 -2.72 -6.35 1.12
CA ASN A 23 -2.52 -7.69 1.64
C ASN A 23 -3.40 -8.73 0.91
N GLN A 24 -4.62 -8.35 0.53
CA GLN A 24 -5.48 -9.18 -0.30
C GLN A 24 -4.92 -9.38 -1.71
N LEU A 25 -4.40 -8.32 -2.33
CA LEU A 25 -3.72 -8.39 -3.63
C LEU A 25 -2.48 -9.30 -3.58
N GLU A 26 -1.69 -9.23 -2.51
CA GLU A 26 -0.52 -10.10 -2.29
C GLU A 26 -0.94 -11.57 -2.23
N HIS A 27 -2.00 -11.87 -1.50
CA HIS A 27 -2.53 -13.23 -1.38
C HIS A 27 -3.04 -13.77 -2.73
N LEU A 28 -3.76 -12.93 -3.48
CA LEU A 28 -4.24 -13.28 -4.82
C LEU A 28 -3.07 -13.52 -5.78
N ALA A 29 -2.06 -12.65 -5.77
CA ALA A 29 -0.87 -12.77 -6.60
C ALA A 29 -0.08 -14.05 -6.28
N THR A 30 0.08 -14.37 -4.99
CA THR A 30 0.76 -15.60 -4.56
C THR A 30 0.00 -16.84 -5.01
N THR A 31 -1.34 -16.83 -4.88
CA THR A 31 -2.20 -17.91 -5.36
C THR A 31 -2.07 -18.09 -6.86
N LEU A 32 -2.14 -16.99 -7.64
CA LEU A 32 -1.99 -17.03 -9.08
C LEU A 32 -0.61 -17.60 -9.50
N LYS A 33 0.47 -17.16 -8.85
CA LYS A 33 1.82 -17.69 -9.09
C LYS A 33 1.92 -19.19 -8.84
N SER A 34 1.31 -19.67 -7.76
CA SER A 34 1.27 -21.09 -7.42
C SER A 34 0.53 -21.90 -8.49
N GLU A 35 -0.66 -21.44 -8.90
CA GLU A 35 -1.46 -22.10 -9.93
C GLU A 35 -0.74 -22.11 -11.29
N VAL A 36 -0.11 -21.01 -11.67
CA VAL A 36 0.69 -20.97 -12.90
C VAL A 36 1.91 -21.89 -12.82
N SER A 37 2.57 -21.97 -11.66
CA SER A 37 3.72 -22.87 -11.47
C SER A 37 3.32 -24.34 -11.62
N ARG A 38 2.10 -24.71 -11.18
CA ARG A 38 1.54 -26.05 -11.42
C ARG A 38 1.23 -26.30 -12.89
N LEU A 39 0.77 -25.28 -13.61
CA LEU A 39 0.48 -25.37 -15.04
C LEU A 39 1.75 -25.35 -15.92
N HIS A 40 2.89 -24.91 -15.36
CA HIS A 40 4.17 -24.83 -16.06
C HIS A 40 4.63 -26.17 -16.65
N GLU A 41 4.40 -27.28 -15.94
CA GLU A 41 4.69 -28.63 -16.44
C GLU A 41 3.92 -28.98 -17.72
N ASN A 42 2.80 -28.28 -17.98
CA ASN A 42 1.95 -28.47 -19.16
C ASN A 42 2.18 -27.40 -20.25
N TRP A 43 3.14 -26.49 -20.08
CA TRP A 43 3.42 -25.47 -21.08
C TRP A 43 4.09 -26.07 -22.31
N GLN A 44 3.30 -26.21 -23.37
CA GLN A 44 3.76 -26.77 -24.65
C GLN A 44 4.68 -25.82 -25.42
N SER A 45 4.76 -24.53 -25.06
CA SER A 45 5.63 -23.55 -25.74
C SER A 45 6.54 -22.80 -24.78
N GLN A 46 7.82 -22.75 -25.12
CA GLN A 46 8.83 -21.99 -24.39
C GLN A 46 8.55 -20.47 -24.46
N GLN A 47 7.87 -20.00 -25.51
CA GLN A 47 7.45 -18.62 -25.64
C GLN A 47 6.38 -18.22 -24.62
N ALA A 48 5.38 -19.09 -24.35
CA ALA A 48 4.39 -18.83 -23.30
C ALA A 48 5.07 -18.69 -21.93
N SER A 49 6.11 -19.50 -21.71
CA SER A 49 6.89 -19.44 -20.49
C SER A 49 7.60 -18.12 -20.26
N GLN A 50 8.32 -17.66 -21.28
CA GLN A 50 9.03 -16.39 -21.23
C GLN A 50 8.07 -15.20 -21.10
N ALA A 51 6.95 -15.22 -21.83
CA ALA A 51 5.95 -14.16 -21.77
C ALA A 51 5.33 -14.03 -20.37
N TYR A 52 4.98 -15.16 -19.74
CA TYR A 52 4.51 -15.13 -18.36
C TYR A 52 5.59 -14.64 -17.39
N GLY A 53 6.83 -15.13 -17.50
CA GLY A 53 7.92 -14.69 -16.62
C GLY A 53 8.12 -13.17 -16.68
N ALA A 54 8.07 -12.58 -17.87
CA ALA A 54 8.13 -11.13 -18.05
C ALA A 54 6.94 -10.41 -17.41
N ALA A 55 5.72 -10.92 -17.59
CA ALA A 55 4.52 -10.36 -16.97
C ALA A 55 4.56 -10.45 -15.43
N GLN A 56 5.02 -11.58 -14.89
CA GLN A 56 5.17 -11.80 -13.46
C GLN A 56 6.21 -10.87 -12.84
N GLN A 57 7.34 -10.67 -13.52
CA GLN A 57 8.35 -9.71 -13.08
C GLN A 57 7.80 -8.27 -13.08
N SER A 58 7.11 -7.86 -14.15
CA SER A 58 6.51 -6.52 -14.24
C SER A 58 5.45 -6.29 -13.15
N TRP A 59 4.64 -7.30 -12.86
CA TRP A 59 3.69 -7.27 -11.75
C TRP A 59 4.40 -7.10 -10.41
N ASP A 60 5.44 -7.89 -10.13
CA ASP A 60 6.18 -7.83 -8.86
C ASP A 60 6.85 -6.48 -8.63
N THR A 61 7.42 -5.88 -9.68
CA THR A 61 7.96 -4.52 -9.62
C THR A 61 6.87 -3.52 -9.28
N SER A 62 5.76 -3.52 -10.03
CA SER A 62 4.65 -2.58 -9.82
C SER A 62 4.02 -2.72 -8.43
N PHE A 63 3.90 -3.95 -7.94
CA PHE A 63 3.38 -4.25 -6.62
C PHE A 63 4.30 -3.72 -5.53
N THR A 64 5.62 -3.96 -5.66
CA THR A 64 6.64 -3.48 -4.71
C THR A 64 6.65 -1.96 -4.64
N ASP A 65 6.65 -1.29 -5.79
CA ASP A 65 6.63 0.18 -5.87
C ASP A 65 5.37 0.75 -5.21
N SER A 66 4.23 0.14 -5.49
CA SER A 66 2.96 0.58 -4.91
C SER A 66 2.90 0.36 -3.39
N ARG A 67 3.49 -0.74 -2.89
CA ARG A 67 3.62 -0.99 -1.44
C ARG A 67 4.55 0.02 -0.77
N ALA A 68 5.63 0.42 -1.44
CA ALA A 68 6.53 1.45 -0.94
C ALA A 68 5.83 2.81 -0.85
N LEU A 69 5.07 3.20 -1.88
CA LEU A 69 4.26 4.43 -1.87
C LEU A 69 3.22 4.43 -0.75
N LEU A 70 2.53 3.31 -0.55
CA LEU A 70 1.56 3.19 0.55
C LEU A 70 2.22 3.31 1.92
N THR A 71 3.38 2.68 2.11
CA THR A 71 4.14 2.77 3.36
C THR A 71 4.58 4.20 3.63
N ALA A 72 5.06 4.90 2.61
CA ALA A 72 5.43 6.31 2.70
C ALA A 72 4.22 7.19 3.03
N LEU A 73 3.08 6.97 2.39
CA LEU A 73 1.82 7.67 2.68
C LEU A 73 1.40 7.46 4.13
N SER A 74 1.38 6.21 4.61
CA SER A 74 1.02 5.89 6.00
C SER A 74 1.93 6.59 6.99
N SER A 75 3.25 6.57 6.75
CA SER A 75 4.22 7.26 7.61
C SER A 75 3.97 8.77 7.66
N LYS A 76 3.70 9.40 6.52
CA LYS A 76 3.42 10.84 6.43
C LYS A 76 2.12 11.23 7.14
N VAL A 77 1.09 10.38 7.04
CA VAL A 77 -0.18 10.58 7.77
C VAL A 77 0.05 10.53 9.29
N THR A 78 0.79 9.54 9.78
CA THR A 78 1.13 9.43 11.21
C THR A 78 1.98 10.60 11.70
N GLU A 79 2.98 11.03 10.92
CA GLU A 79 3.83 12.18 11.22
C GLU A 79 2.99 13.48 11.36
N ALA A 80 2.06 13.71 10.41
CA ALA A 80 1.17 14.85 10.45
C ALA A 80 0.25 14.83 11.68
N SER A 81 -0.31 13.67 12.01
CA SER A 81 -1.17 13.47 13.20
C SER A 81 -0.43 13.81 14.50
N SER A 82 0.79 13.30 14.67
CA SER A 82 1.64 13.54 15.86
C SER A 82 2.05 15.02 16.00
N ASN A 83 2.52 15.63 14.92
CA ASN A 83 2.93 17.05 14.92
C ASN A 83 1.77 17.98 15.30
N MET A 84 0.55 17.65 14.88
CA MET A 84 -0.63 18.44 15.18
C MET A 84 -1.10 18.25 16.63
N GLN A 85 -1.11 17.03 17.17
CA GLN A 85 -1.37 16.81 18.59
C GLN A 85 -0.41 17.63 19.48
N ALA A 86 0.86 17.70 19.11
CA ALA A 86 1.83 18.53 19.80
C ALA A 86 1.53 20.04 19.64
N ALA A 87 1.08 20.49 18.47
CA ALA A 87 0.69 21.88 18.24
C ALA A 87 -0.59 22.28 19.02
N ASP A 88 -1.58 21.40 19.07
CA ASP A 88 -2.83 21.60 19.81
C ASP A 88 -2.57 21.64 21.32
N GLN A 89 -1.75 20.74 21.86
CA GLN A 89 -1.36 20.76 23.28
C GLN A 89 -0.61 22.05 23.66
N ARG A 90 0.32 22.51 22.81
CA ARG A 90 1.01 23.78 23.02
C ARG A 90 0.03 24.94 23.02
N THR A 91 -0.87 24.99 22.03
CA THR A 91 -1.86 26.06 21.91
C THR A 91 -2.84 26.07 23.08
N ALA A 92 -3.31 24.90 23.53
CA ALA A 92 -4.18 24.77 24.69
C ALA A 92 -3.52 25.30 25.98
N GLY A 93 -2.22 25.08 26.16
CA GLY A 93 -1.46 25.63 27.29
C GLY A 93 -1.25 27.15 27.26
N TYR A 94 -1.47 27.82 26.12
CA TYR A 94 -1.45 29.28 26.03
C TYR A 94 -2.80 29.94 26.35
N PHE A 95 -3.89 29.18 26.36
CA PHE A 95 -5.24 29.67 26.64
C PHE A 95 -5.79 29.22 28.01
N SER A 96 -4.95 28.59 28.84
CA SER A 96 -5.22 28.23 30.24
C SER A 96 -4.56 29.17 31.24
#